data_AF-A0A1S7H096-F1
#
_entry.id   AF-A0A1S7H096-F1
#
_cell.length_a   1.000
_cell.length_b   1.000
_cell.length_c   1.000
_cell.angle_alpha   90.00
_cell.angle_beta   90.00
_cell.angle_gamma   90.00
#
_symmetry.space_group_name_H-M   'P 1'
#
loop_
_entity.id
_entity.type
_entity.pdbx_description
1 polymer ?
#
loop_
_entity_poly.entity_id
_entity_poly.type
_entity_poly.pdbx_seq_one_letter_code
_entity_poly.pdbx_strand_id
1 'polypeptide(L)'
;MKKLSRTISGVTPVAVMTKPLPCPGKCIYCPTFAATPQSYTPESPAVLRAKSCEYQAYKQVALRLRIIQDMGHPTDKVELIIMGGTFLSADITYQYGFIKDCYDALNGVVAGSLEEAKTINETAQHRCVGLCIETRPDICGKAEIQRMIDFGTTRVELGVQMLDDDIYKLVERGHRVSDVAEATCLLREYGLKVHYHWMPGLPGSSPEKDLALSRMVFEDPRFCPDGLKLYPTMVVEGTILEQWWKEGRYTPYPNGTMTGLIADIKALVPPYVRISRVLRDIPAVFISAGLKDSLRDGVRQILESRHQKCRCIRCREYGHRQRKGQTSGEPTLRRLDYPASGGKEIFLSFEDVSDTLYGLLRLRIPCASLPVLGQKYGAKTGLVRELHVYGTELSLGEQGDQSAQHRGLGRKLLAEAECLARDEFGLDSLAILSGVGAREYYRSLGYELVAGYMCKHLD
;
A
#
# COMPACT_ATOMS: atom_id res chain seq x y z
N MET A 1 29.71 2.75 -6.17
CA MET A 1 29.02 2.37 -7.42
C MET A 1 27.54 2.74 -7.27
N LYS A 2 27.07 3.83 -7.90
CA LYS A 2 25.67 4.28 -7.80
C LYS A 2 24.76 3.22 -8.44
N LYS A 3 23.92 2.52 -7.67
CA LYS A 3 22.85 1.66 -8.22
C LYS A 3 21.79 2.59 -8.83
N LEU A 4 21.91 2.86 -10.12
CA LEU A 4 20.92 3.55 -10.95
C LEU A 4 19.71 2.64 -11.20
N SER A 5 18.95 2.26 -10.16
CA SER A 5 17.65 1.61 -10.38
C SER A 5 16.56 2.68 -10.42
N ARG A 6 16.20 3.15 -11.63
CA ARG A 6 15.10 4.08 -11.90
C ARG A 6 13.75 3.54 -11.44
N THR A 7 12.84 4.43 -11.05
CA THR A 7 11.64 4.14 -10.25
C THR A 7 10.54 3.32 -10.93
N ILE A 8 10.44 3.06 -12.24
CA ILE A 8 9.35 2.28 -12.90
C ILE A 8 7.93 2.87 -12.80
N SER A 9 7.42 3.18 -11.60
CA SER A 9 6.00 3.51 -11.39
C SER A 9 5.65 4.98 -11.61
N GLY A 10 6.61 5.84 -11.97
CA GLY A 10 6.39 7.28 -12.14
C GLY A 10 5.91 8.02 -10.87
N VAL A 11 5.96 7.36 -9.72
CA VAL A 11 5.62 7.90 -8.40
C VAL A 11 6.72 7.52 -7.43
N THR A 12 7.26 8.51 -6.75
CA THR A 12 8.44 8.39 -5.92
C THR A 12 8.05 8.14 -4.46
N PRO A 13 8.42 6.99 -3.87
CA PRO A 13 8.10 6.71 -2.47
C PRO A 13 9.03 7.49 -1.53
N VAL A 14 8.43 8.30 -0.66
CA VAL A 14 9.09 9.03 0.42
C VAL A 14 8.61 8.45 1.74
N ALA A 15 9.39 7.50 2.26
CA ALA A 15 9.08 6.84 3.52
C ALA A 15 9.78 7.55 4.69
N VAL A 16 8.98 7.93 5.69
CA VAL A 16 9.42 8.63 6.91
C VAL A 16 8.97 7.85 8.14
N MET A 17 9.72 7.99 9.24
CA MET A 17 9.41 7.31 10.48
C MET A 17 8.94 8.29 11.53
N THR A 18 7.95 7.87 12.32
CA THR A 18 7.52 8.60 13.50
C THR A 18 8.57 8.50 14.61
N LYS A 19 8.48 9.36 15.62
CA LYS A 19 9.24 9.16 16.86
C LYS A 19 8.96 7.77 17.45
N PRO A 20 9.92 7.15 18.14
CA PRO A 20 9.67 5.92 18.90
C PRO A 20 8.54 6.15 19.91
N LEU A 21 7.46 5.36 19.80
CA LEU A 21 6.28 5.43 20.65
C LEU A 21 6.06 4.06 21.27
N PRO A 22 5.62 3.91 22.53
CA PRO A 22 5.29 2.59 23.04
C PRO A 22 4.24 1.91 22.16
N CYS A 23 4.44 0.63 21.85
CA CYS A 23 3.40 -0.16 21.18
C CYS A 23 2.41 -0.67 22.22
N PRO A 24 1.09 -0.62 21.95
CA PRO A 24 0.10 -1.23 22.83
C PRO A 24 0.22 -2.76 22.99
N GLY A 25 1.04 -3.43 22.17
CA GLY A 25 1.23 -4.89 22.19
C GLY A 25 2.68 -5.29 22.40
N LYS A 26 2.91 -6.57 22.72
CA LYS A 26 4.22 -7.15 23.06
C LYS A 26 4.60 -8.31 22.13
N CYS A 27 4.67 -8.01 20.84
CA CYS A 27 4.86 -9.03 19.81
C CYS A 27 6.27 -9.66 19.83
N ILE A 28 6.35 -11.00 19.91
CA ILE A 28 7.63 -11.71 20.18
C ILE A 28 8.70 -11.60 19.08
N TYR A 29 8.29 -11.39 17.82
CA TYR A 29 9.21 -11.25 16.68
C TYR A 29 9.51 -9.78 16.32
N CYS A 30 8.90 -8.82 17.02
CA CYS A 30 9.21 -7.42 16.80
C CYS A 30 10.52 -7.07 17.51
N PRO A 31 11.58 -6.66 16.79
CA PRO A 31 12.75 -6.12 17.45
C PRO A 31 12.39 -4.87 18.23
N THR A 32 12.91 -4.80 19.45
CA THR A 32 12.80 -3.63 20.31
C THR A 32 14.22 -3.15 20.58
N PHE A 33 14.66 -2.15 19.83
CA PHE A 33 15.93 -1.47 20.08
C PHE A 33 15.66 -0.11 20.73
N ALA A 34 16.50 0.27 21.68
CA ALA A 34 16.42 1.59 22.30
C ALA A 34 16.55 2.67 21.20
N ALA A 35 15.65 3.66 21.24
CA ALA A 35 15.60 4.79 20.30
C ALA A 35 15.27 4.44 18.83
N THR A 36 14.68 3.27 18.51
CA THR A 36 14.09 2.99 17.18
C THR A 36 12.58 2.78 17.26
N PRO A 37 11.82 3.09 16.18
CA PRO A 37 10.41 2.70 16.09
C PRO A 37 10.25 1.19 16.07
N GLN A 38 9.14 0.70 16.62
CA GLN A 38 8.91 -0.73 16.81
C GLN A 38 8.98 -1.50 15.51
N SER A 39 9.52 -2.71 15.61
CA SER A 39 9.73 -3.64 14.51
C SER A 39 10.94 -3.31 13.64
N TYR A 40 11.62 -2.16 13.77
CA TYR A 40 12.75 -1.81 12.90
C TYR A 40 14.12 -1.98 13.56
N THR A 41 15.14 -2.30 12.74
CA THR A 41 16.54 -2.46 13.17
C THR A 41 17.35 -1.16 12.98
N PRO A 42 18.34 -0.87 13.85
CA PRO A 42 19.05 0.40 13.87
C PRO A 42 19.73 0.77 12.55
N GLU A 43 20.27 -0.20 11.81
CA GLU A 43 21.00 0.07 10.55
C GLU A 43 20.13 -0.07 9.30
N SER A 44 18.80 -0.20 9.44
CA SER A 44 17.92 -0.07 8.28
C SER A 44 18.08 1.34 7.69
N PRO A 45 18.25 1.52 6.36
CA PRO A 45 18.51 2.83 5.78
C PRO A 45 17.46 3.89 6.13
N ALA A 46 16.19 3.49 6.30
CA ALA A 46 15.13 4.39 6.74
C ALA A 46 15.28 4.83 8.20
N VAL A 47 15.67 3.91 9.08
CA VAL A 47 15.90 4.20 10.50
C VAL A 47 17.11 5.09 10.69
N LEU A 48 18.22 4.81 10.01
CA LEU A 48 19.43 5.63 10.06
C LEU A 48 19.12 7.09 9.66
N ARG A 49 18.37 7.29 8.57
CA ARG A 49 17.92 8.61 8.15
C ARG A 49 17.01 9.26 9.19
N ALA A 50 16.02 8.54 9.70
CA ALA A 50 15.09 9.07 10.69
C ALA A 50 15.82 9.50 11.98
N LYS A 51 16.73 8.67 12.48
CA LYS A 51 17.55 8.95 13.66
C LYS A 51 18.47 10.17 13.44
N SER A 52 19.09 10.30 12.26
CA SER A 52 19.90 11.47 11.90
C SER A 52 19.11 12.78 11.75
N CYS A 53 17.78 12.69 11.71
CA CYS A 53 16.87 13.82 11.67
C CYS A 53 16.07 13.95 12.97
N GLU A 54 16.46 13.26 14.04
CA GLU A 54 15.77 13.24 15.33
C GLU A 54 14.26 12.93 15.21
N TYR A 55 13.88 12.11 14.22
CA TYR A 55 12.49 11.80 13.87
C TYR A 55 11.60 13.00 13.49
N GLN A 56 12.21 14.16 13.16
CA GLN A 56 11.48 15.34 12.69
C GLN A 56 10.97 15.11 11.26
N ALA A 57 9.65 15.21 11.07
CA ALA A 57 8.98 14.94 9.80
C ALA A 57 9.54 15.78 8.65
N TYR A 58 9.60 17.11 8.84
CA TYR A 58 10.08 18.05 7.82
C TYR A 58 11.50 17.70 7.33
N LYS A 59 12.44 17.52 8.27
CA LYS A 59 13.84 17.17 7.95
C LYS A 59 13.94 15.85 7.21
N GLN A 60 13.17 14.83 7.61
CA GLN A 60 13.17 13.52 6.95
C GLN A 60 12.69 13.61 5.50
N VAL A 61 11.57 14.32 5.25
CA VAL A 61 11.03 14.51 3.89
C VAL A 61 12.01 15.30 3.04
N ALA A 62 12.48 16.46 3.51
CA ALA A 62 13.42 17.30 2.77
C ALA A 62 14.72 16.57 2.42
N LEU A 63 15.30 15.85 3.39
CA LEU A 63 16.49 15.03 3.17
C LEU A 63 16.23 13.94 2.13
N ARG A 64 15.08 13.28 2.20
CA ARG A 64 14.73 12.19 1.28
C ARG A 64 14.51 12.71 -0.14
N LEU A 65 13.83 13.85 -0.32
CA LEU A 65 13.66 14.50 -1.62
C LEU A 65 15.02 14.84 -2.23
N ARG A 66 15.90 15.48 -1.46
CA ARG A 66 17.27 15.82 -1.90
C ARG A 66 18.04 14.57 -2.36
N ILE A 67 18.06 13.51 -1.56
CA ILE A 67 18.74 12.25 -1.92
C ILE A 67 18.21 11.69 -3.24
N ILE A 68 16.90 11.73 -3.46
CA ILE A 68 16.28 11.19 -4.68
C ILE A 68 16.62 12.06 -5.89
N GLN A 69 16.63 13.38 -5.72
CA GLN A 69 16.97 14.34 -6.76
C GLN A 69 18.46 14.26 -7.13
N ASP A 70 19.36 14.07 -6.16
CA ASP A 70 20.79 13.81 -6.36
C ASP A 70 21.06 12.49 -7.11
N MET A 71 20.13 11.54 -7.04
CA MET A 71 20.14 10.29 -7.81
C MET A 71 19.56 10.46 -9.23
N GLY A 72 19.02 11.64 -9.57
CA GLY A 72 18.40 11.94 -10.87
C GLY A 72 17.03 11.30 -11.05
N HIS A 73 16.31 11.00 -9.96
CA HIS A 73 14.94 10.49 -10.01
C HIS A 73 13.93 11.63 -9.91
N PRO A 74 12.78 11.53 -10.61
CA PRO A 74 11.74 12.55 -10.54
C PRO A 74 11.11 12.61 -9.14
N THR A 75 10.72 13.81 -8.72
CA THR A 75 10.09 14.08 -7.42
C THR A 75 8.80 14.90 -7.57
N ASP A 76 8.29 15.03 -8.80
CA ASP A 76 7.04 15.75 -9.10
C ASP A 76 5.80 15.04 -8.52
N LYS A 77 5.84 13.71 -8.46
CA LYS A 77 4.80 12.87 -7.85
C LYS A 77 5.39 12.04 -6.73
N VAL A 78 4.88 12.26 -5.53
CA VAL A 78 5.35 11.61 -4.31
C VAL A 78 4.23 10.75 -3.69
N GLU A 79 4.59 9.55 -3.27
CA GLU A 79 3.81 8.77 -2.30
C GLU A 79 4.48 8.87 -0.93
N LEU A 80 3.84 9.56 0.02
CA LEU A 80 4.28 9.61 1.41
C LEU A 80 3.94 8.28 2.09
N ILE A 81 4.88 7.72 2.86
CA ILE A 81 4.67 6.48 3.62
C ILE A 81 5.07 6.72 5.07
N ILE A 82 4.10 6.68 5.97
CA ILE A 82 4.29 6.84 7.40
C ILE A 82 4.53 5.47 8.03
N MET A 83 5.77 5.22 8.42
CA MET A 83 6.25 3.95 8.97
C MET A 83 6.27 3.96 10.50
N GLY A 84 6.00 2.81 11.12
CA GLY A 84 6.09 2.61 12.57
C GLY A 84 4.95 1.81 13.19
N GLY A 85 3.81 1.68 12.50
CA GLY A 85 2.66 0.85 12.92
C GLY A 85 1.86 1.35 14.14
N THR A 86 2.36 2.36 14.86
CA THR A 86 1.76 2.93 16.09
C THR A 86 1.39 4.41 15.96
N PHE A 87 1.47 4.97 14.74
CA PHE A 87 1.22 6.39 14.49
C PHE A 87 -0.17 6.83 14.96
N LEU A 88 -1.20 6.04 14.65
CA LEU A 88 -2.60 6.37 14.97
C LEU A 88 -2.94 6.29 16.46
N SER A 89 -2.09 5.62 17.26
CA SER A 89 -2.18 5.60 18.72
C SER A 89 -1.40 6.72 19.42
N ALA A 90 -0.68 7.54 18.66
CA ALA A 90 0.02 8.69 19.22
C ALA A 90 -0.97 9.77 19.68
N ASP A 91 -0.47 10.76 20.44
CA ASP A 91 -1.21 11.98 20.70
C ASP A 91 -1.71 12.63 19.39
N ILE A 92 -2.94 13.15 19.41
CA ILE A 92 -3.60 13.68 18.20
C ILE A 92 -2.86 14.93 17.70
N THR A 93 -2.44 15.84 18.58
CA THR A 93 -1.68 17.03 18.19
C THR A 93 -0.38 16.65 17.49
N TYR A 94 0.31 15.61 18.00
CA TYR A 94 1.48 15.04 17.31
C TYR A 94 1.14 14.48 15.93
N GLN A 95 0.02 13.77 15.76
CA GLN A 95 -0.37 13.21 14.46
C GLN A 95 -0.57 14.33 13.41
N TYR A 96 -1.38 15.34 13.73
CA TYR A 96 -1.66 16.44 12.82
C TYR A 96 -0.41 17.28 12.52
N GLY A 97 0.40 17.57 13.53
CA GLY A 97 1.67 18.27 13.36
C GLY A 97 2.65 17.51 12.46
N PHE A 98 2.78 16.19 12.65
CA PHE A 98 3.67 15.35 11.86
C PHE A 98 3.28 15.34 10.37
N ILE A 99 1.99 15.20 10.06
CA ILE A 99 1.49 15.21 8.67
C ILE A 99 1.64 16.61 8.06
N LYS A 100 1.31 17.67 8.80
CA LYS A 100 1.50 19.05 8.35
C LYS A 100 2.96 19.30 7.97
N ASP A 101 3.91 18.92 8.82
CA ASP A 101 5.34 19.08 8.57
C ASP A 101 5.80 18.31 7.33
N CYS A 102 5.19 17.15 7.03
CA CYS A 102 5.46 16.41 5.80
C CYS A 102 4.99 17.20 4.56
N TYR A 103 3.78 17.78 4.62
CA TYR A 103 3.27 18.63 3.54
C TYR A 103 4.09 19.91 3.38
N ASP A 104 4.45 20.58 4.46
CA ASP A 104 5.27 21.79 4.43
C ASP A 104 6.64 21.51 3.75
N ALA A 105 7.26 20.36 4.03
CA ALA A 105 8.49 19.95 3.36
C ALA A 105 8.32 19.64 1.86
N LEU A 106 7.17 19.10 1.44
CA LEU A 106 6.85 18.92 0.03
C LEU A 106 6.55 20.26 -0.67
N ASN A 107 5.93 21.19 0.04
CA ASN A 107 5.54 22.49 -0.47
C ASN A 107 6.73 23.46 -0.56
N GLY A 108 7.75 23.28 0.27
CA GLY A 108 8.88 24.20 0.39
C GLY A 108 8.53 25.50 1.14
N VAL A 109 7.33 25.58 1.72
CA VAL A 109 6.82 26.71 2.52
C VAL A 109 6.08 26.17 3.74
N VAL A 110 6.08 26.95 4.82
CA VAL A 110 5.39 26.59 6.07
C VAL A 110 3.98 27.16 6.05
N ALA A 111 2.96 26.31 6.07
CA ALA A 111 1.57 26.74 6.18
C ALA A 111 1.16 27.06 7.63
N GLY A 112 0.07 27.80 7.83
CA GLY A 112 -0.53 28.05 9.15
C GLY A 112 -1.33 26.86 9.70
N SER A 113 -1.81 25.95 8.84
CA SER A 113 -2.58 24.76 9.25
C SER A 113 -2.34 23.56 8.33
N LEU A 114 -2.80 22.37 8.74
CA LEU A 114 -2.76 21.18 7.89
C LEU A 114 -3.61 21.35 6.63
N GLU A 115 -4.81 21.92 6.73
CA GLU A 115 -5.68 22.15 5.58
C GLU A 115 -5.02 23.09 4.56
N GLU A 116 -4.43 24.18 5.03
CA GLU A 116 -3.68 25.10 4.16
C GLU A 116 -2.48 24.40 3.51
N ALA A 117 -1.72 23.60 4.27
CA ALA A 117 -0.60 22.82 3.72
C ALA A 117 -1.07 21.86 2.62
N LYS A 118 -2.23 21.22 2.79
CA LYS A 118 -2.84 20.36 1.77
C LYS A 118 -3.26 21.17 0.55
N THR A 119 -3.95 22.30 0.72
CA THR A 119 -4.37 23.18 -0.39
C THR A 119 -3.19 23.66 -1.22
N ILE A 120 -2.09 24.09 -0.58
CA ILE A 120 -0.85 24.46 -1.28
C ILE A 120 -0.30 23.24 -2.06
N ASN A 121 -0.34 22.05 -1.47
CA ASN A 121 0.22 20.85 -2.10
C ASN A 121 -0.53 20.40 -3.36
N GLU A 122 -1.79 20.80 -3.56
CA GLU A 122 -2.58 20.44 -4.75
C GLU A 122 -1.90 20.92 -6.05
N THR A 123 -1.14 22.02 -5.98
CA THR A 123 -0.44 22.62 -7.13
C THR A 123 1.08 22.73 -6.96
N ALA A 124 1.63 22.27 -5.82
CA ALA A 124 3.06 22.32 -5.52
C ALA A 124 3.94 21.55 -6.52
N GLN A 125 5.24 21.81 -6.47
CA GLN A 125 6.23 21.09 -7.28
C GLN A 125 6.31 19.60 -6.92
N HIS A 126 6.31 19.27 -5.62
CA HIS A 126 6.31 17.88 -5.13
C HIS A 126 4.91 17.48 -4.68
N ARG A 127 4.11 16.97 -5.61
CA ARG A 127 2.70 16.66 -5.36
C ARG A 127 2.56 15.35 -4.59
N CYS A 128 1.90 15.38 -3.45
CA CYS A 128 1.54 14.19 -2.67
C CYS A 128 0.35 13.49 -3.34
N VAL A 129 0.62 12.63 -4.32
CA VAL A 129 -0.40 11.87 -5.06
C VAL A 129 -0.91 10.65 -4.30
N GLY A 130 -0.24 10.27 -3.21
CA GLY A 130 -0.71 9.25 -2.30
C GLY A 130 -0.07 9.37 -0.92
N LEU A 131 -0.82 8.97 0.11
CA LEU A 131 -0.33 8.92 1.48
C LEU A 131 -0.74 7.56 2.05
N CYS A 132 0.26 6.82 2.52
CA CYS A 132 0.13 5.51 3.11
C CYS A 132 0.44 5.55 4.61
N ILE A 133 -0.47 5.02 5.43
CA ILE A 133 -0.24 4.85 6.88
C ILE A 133 -0.19 3.36 7.21
N GLU A 134 0.86 2.95 7.91
CA GLU A 134 0.96 1.63 8.52
C GLU A 134 0.30 1.65 9.91
N THR A 135 -0.62 0.71 10.18
CA THR A 135 -1.29 0.59 11.48
C THR A 135 -1.54 -0.86 11.87
N ARG A 136 -1.90 -1.06 13.13
CA ARG A 136 -2.42 -2.34 13.61
C ARG A 136 -3.92 -2.46 13.35
N PRO A 137 -4.45 -3.67 13.12
CA PRO A 137 -5.89 -3.92 12.96
C PRO A 137 -6.74 -3.37 14.11
N ASP A 138 -6.30 -3.54 15.36
CA ASP A 138 -6.97 -3.07 16.57
C ASP A 138 -6.93 -1.53 16.76
N ILE A 139 -6.16 -0.82 15.92
CA ILE A 139 -6.00 0.64 15.94
C ILE A 139 -6.43 1.19 14.57
N CYS A 140 -7.64 0.82 14.16
CA CYS A 140 -8.20 1.15 12.85
C CYS A 140 -9.73 1.31 12.90
N GLY A 141 -10.22 1.94 13.97
CA GLY A 141 -11.65 2.23 14.15
C GLY A 141 -12.12 3.44 13.34
N LYS A 142 -13.41 3.79 13.49
CA LYS A 142 -14.04 4.92 12.79
C LYS A 142 -13.34 6.26 13.06
N ALA A 143 -12.92 6.49 14.31
CA ALA A 143 -12.24 7.72 14.71
C ALA A 143 -10.84 7.83 14.08
N GLU A 144 -10.08 6.74 14.07
CA GLU A 144 -8.76 6.65 13.42
C GLU A 144 -8.89 6.88 11.91
N ILE A 145 -9.88 6.26 11.28
CA ILE A 145 -10.14 6.41 9.85
C ILE A 145 -10.52 7.86 9.51
N GLN A 146 -11.36 8.52 10.32
CA GLN A 146 -11.68 9.93 10.09
C GLN A 146 -10.42 10.81 10.11
N ARG A 147 -9.54 10.62 11.10
CA ARG A 147 -8.24 11.33 11.14
C ARG A 147 -7.41 11.04 9.89
N MET A 148 -7.39 9.78 9.41
CA MET A 148 -6.70 9.42 8.17
C MET A 148 -7.27 10.15 6.95
N ILE A 149 -8.59 10.34 6.86
CA ILE A 149 -9.22 11.14 5.79
C ILE A 149 -8.78 12.61 5.89
N ASP A 150 -8.78 13.18 7.11
CA ASP A 150 -8.29 14.55 7.35
C ASP A 150 -6.83 14.71 6.91
N PHE A 151 -6.00 13.70 7.12
CA PHE A 151 -4.60 13.68 6.67
C PHE A 151 -4.43 13.59 5.15
N GLY A 152 -5.48 13.24 4.39
CA GLY A 152 -5.36 12.94 2.95
C GLY A 152 -4.82 11.55 2.65
N THR A 153 -5.01 10.60 3.57
CA THR A 153 -4.60 9.19 3.40
C THR A 153 -5.35 8.54 2.25
N THR A 154 -4.65 7.77 1.42
CA THR A 154 -5.25 7.04 0.30
C THR A 154 -5.04 5.53 0.38
N ARG A 155 -4.12 5.08 1.25
CA ARG A 155 -3.79 3.66 1.44
C ARG A 155 -3.49 3.38 2.91
N VAL A 156 -3.97 2.25 3.39
CA VAL A 156 -3.67 1.74 4.74
C VAL A 156 -3.05 0.37 4.64
N GLU A 157 -1.98 0.17 5.39
CA GLU A 157 -1.32 -1.11 5.53
C GLU A 157 -1.56 -1.68 6.93
N LEU A 158 -2.31 -2.77 6.98
CA LEU A 158 -2.62 -3.48 8.21
C LEU A 158 -1.53 -4.50 8.52
N GLY A 159 -1.00 -4.43 9.75
CA GLY A 159 -0.09 -5.42 10.31
C GLY A 159 -0.80 -6.74 10.67
N VAL A 160 -1.40 -7.41 9.69
CA VAL A 160 -2.14 -8.69 9.80
C VAL A 160 -1.20 -9.82 10.15
N GLN A 161 -0.12 -9.96 9.38
CA GLN A 161 0.91 -11.00 9.51
C GLN A 161 0.41 -12.38 9.08
N MET A 162 -0.58 -12.99 9.74
CA MET A 162 -1.15 -14.28 9.35
C MET A 162 -2.55 -14.48 9.94
N LEU A 163 -3.54 -14.92 9.16
CA LEU A 163 -4.95 -14.97 9.60
C LEU A 163 -5.27 -16.17 10.51
N ASP A 164 -4.69 -16.22 11.70
CA ASP A 164 -4.97 -17.24 12.70
C ASP A 164 -4.81 -16.72 14.14
N ASP A 165 -5.91 -16.81 14.90
CA ASP A 165 -5.98 -16.40 16.31
C ASP A 165 -5.03 -17.20 17.20
N ASP A 166 -4.74 -18.47 16.90
CA ASP A 166 -3.84 -19.28 17.74
C ASP A 166 -2.38 -18.89 17.51
N ILE A 167 -2.01 -18.55 16.27
CA ILE A 167 -0.71 -17.91 15.98
C ILE A 167 -0.62 -16.56 16.69
N TYR A 168 -1.67 -15.73 16.64
CA TYR A 168 -1.67 -14.43 17.31
C TYR A 168 -1.51 -14.51 18.82
N LYS A 169 -2.17 -15.47 19.49
CA LYS A 169 -2.00 -15.73 20.92
C LYS A 169 -0.56 -16.13 21.22
N LEU A 170 -0.01 -17.08 20.44
CA LEU A 170 1.35 -17.60 20.65
C LEU A 170 2.42 -16.52 20.49
N VAL A 171 2.25 -15.60 19.54
CA VAL A 171 3.20 -14.53 19.26
C VAL A 171 2.92 -13.23 20.02
N GLU A 172 1.94 -13.24 20.92
CA GLU A 172 1.47 -12.07 21.68
C GLU A 172 1.19 -10.85 20.78
N ARG A 173 0.51 -11.09 19.64
CA ARG A 173 0.31 -10.07 18.59
C ARG A 173 -0.46 -8.85 19.09
N GLY A 174 -1.42 -9.10 19.98
CA GLY A 174 -2.29 -8.11 20.63
C GLY A 174 -3.55 -7.74 19.86
N HIS A 175 -3.92 -8.48 18.81
CA HIS A 175 -5.18 -8.33 18.07
C HIS A 175 -5.68 -9.70 17.59
N ARG A 176 -6.90 -9.73 17.03
CA ARG A 176 -7.59 -10.93 16.53
C ARG A 176 -7.87 -10.84 15.03
N VAL A 177 -8.19 -11.98 14.43
CA VAL A 177 -8.67 -12.06 13.04
C VAL A 177 -9.96 -11.25 12.83
N SER A 178 -10.82 -11.14 13.85
CA SER A 178 -12.01 -10.27 13.82
C SER A 178 -11.64 -8.80 13.61
N ASP A 179 -10.63 -8.30 14.32
CA ASP A 179 -10.18 -6.91 14.22
C ASP A 179 -9.68 -6.62 12.79
N VAL A 180 -9.02 -7.61 12.16
CA VAL A 180 -8.60 -7.54 10.75
C VAL A 180 -9.80 -7.41 9.81
N ALA A 181 -10.83 -8.24 9.99
CA ALA A 181 -12.03 -8.23 9.16
C ALA A 181 -12.81 -6.91 9.31
N GLU A 182 -12.98 -6.43 10.55
CA GLU A 182 -13.67 -5.19 10.86
C GLU A 182 -12.93 -3.96 10.31
N ALA A 183 -11.62 -3.86 10.56
CA ALA A 183 -10.78 -2.79 10.01
C ALA A 183 -10.83 -2.77 8.48
N THR A 184 -10.75 -3.96 7.85
CA THR A 184 -10.80 -4.08 6.38
C THR A 184 -12.14 -3.61 5.83
N CYS A 185 -13.23 -3.98 6.49
CA CYS A 185 -14.57 -3.53 6.13
C CYS A 185 -14.69 -2.00 6.19
N LEU A 186 -14.34 -1.41 7.34
CA LEU A 186 -14.40 0.04 7.51
C LEU A 186 -13.52 0.76 6.48
N LEU A 187 -12.26 0.34 6.30
CA LEU A 187 -11.37 0.97 5.31
C LEU A 187 -11.96 0.96 3.90
N ARG A 188 -12.60 -0.15 3.49
CA ARG A 188 -13.28 -0.23 2.18
C ARG A 188 -14.48 0.70 2.09
N GLU A 189 -15.33 0.73 3.11
CA GLU A 189 -16.51 1.61 3.17
C GLU A 189 -16.13 3.10 3.18
N TYR A 190 -14.92 3.46 3.60
CA TYR A 190 -14.37 4.82 3.48
C TYR A 190 -13.59 5.06 2.17
N GLY A 191 -13.53 4.07 1.27
CA GLY A 191 -12.89 4.22 -0.04
C GLY A 191 -11.35 4.10 -0.03
N LEU A 192 -10.75 3.65 1.07
CA LEU A 192 -9.29 3.48 1.19
C LEU A 192 -8.82 2.20 0.49
N LYS A 193 -7.59 2.24 -0.03
CA LYS A 193 -6.86 1.02 -0.43
C LYS A 193 -6.37 0.27 0.80
N VAL A 194 -6.51 -1.05 0.80
CA VAL A 194 -6.16 -1.92 1.92
C VAL A 194 -5.05 -2.87 1.50
N HIS A 195 -3.94 -2.86 2.22
CA HIS A 195 -2.83 -3.79 2.01
C HIS A 195 -2.54 -4.53 3.31
N TYR A 196 -2.18 -5.81 3.22
CA TYR A 196 -1.77 -6.60 4.39
C TYR A 196 -0.26 -6.81 4.41
N HIS A 197 0.35 -6.63 5.57
CA HIS A 197 1.63 -7.25 5.86
C HIS A 197 1.40 -8.75 6.09
N TRP A 198 2.16 -9.60 5.41
CA TRP A 198 1.93 -11.04 5.38
C TRP A 198 3.24 -11.79 5.64
N MET A 199 3.29 -12.56 6.73
CA MET A 199 4.48 -13.18 7.29
C MET A 199 4.34 -14.70 7.37
N PRO A 200 4.75 -15.44 6.33
CA PRO A 200 4.90 -16.89 6.42
C PRO A 200 6.02 -17.29 7.40
N GLY A 201 5.89 -18.45 8.04
CA GLY A 201 6.89 -19.00 8.95
C GLY A 201 6.84 -18.47 10.37
N LEU A 202 5.71 -17.93 10.82
CA LEU A 202 5.52 -17.56 12.23
C LEU A 202 5.53 -18.81 13.15
N PRO A 203 5.92 -18.68 14.43
CA PRO A 203 5.80 -19.76 15.41
C PRO A 203 4.39 -20.36 15.43
N GLY A 204 4.31 -21.68 15.55
CA GLY A 204 3.03 -22.42 15.53
C GLY A 204 2.40 -22.58 14.14
N SER A 205 3.08 -22.15 13.07
CA SER A 205 2.65 -22.40 11.68
C SER A 205 3.41 -23.54 11.01
N SER A 206 2.96 -23.92 9.81
CA SER A 206 3.64 -24.81 8.87
C SER A 206 3.52 -24.27 7.44
N PRO A 207 4.37 -24.69 6.49
CA PRO A 207 4.27 -24.25 5.10
C PRO A 207 2.88 -24.53 4.47
N GLU A 208 2.28 -25.68 4.80
CA GLU A 208 0.96 -26.09 4.31
C GLU A 208 -0.12 -25.17 4.88
N LYS A 209 -0.03 -24.84 6.17
CA LYS A 209 -0.94 -23.92 6.85
C LYS A 209 -0.80 -22.49 6.31
N ASP A 210 0.43 -22.00 6.13
CA ASP A 210 0.69 -20.69 5.55
C ASP A 210 0.12 -20.59 4.12
N LEU A 211 0.24 -21.65 3.32
CA LEU A 211 -0.33 -21.70 1.97
C LEU A 211 -1.86 -21.72 2.00
N ALA A 212 -2.45 -22.51 2.90
CA ALA A 212 -3.91 -22.56 3.08
C ALA A 212 -4.49 -21.21 3.51
N LEU A 213 -3.86 -20.53 4.46
CA LEU A 213 -4.25 -19.18 4.90
C LEU A 213 -4.04 -18.14 3.80
N SER A 214 -2.98 -18.28 3.01
CA SER A 214 -2.71 -17.43 1.84
C SER A 214 -3.70 -17.66 0.69
N ARG A 215 -4.34 -18.82 0.62
CA ARG A 215 -5.49 -19.07 -0.27
C ARG A 215 -6.75 -18.42 0.30
N MET A 216 -7.04 -18.70 1.57
CA MET A 216 -8.23 -18.22 2.26
C MET A 216 -8.33 -16.69 2.25
N VAL A 217 -7.22 -15.95 2.42
CA VAL A 217 -7.21 -14.47 2.37
C VAL A 217 -7.74 -13.89 1.05
N PHE A 218 -7.75 -14.65 -0.04
CA PHE A 218 -8.27 -14.23 -1.34
C PHE A 218 -9.65 -14.82 -1.69
N GLU A 219 -10.11 -15.82 -0.95
CA GLU A 219 -11.38 -16.53 -1.18
C GLU A 219 -12.47 -16.09 -0.20
N ASP A 220 -12.09 -15.75 1.04
CA ASP A 220 -13.02 -15.28 2.07
C ASP A 220 -13.30 -13.77 1.89
N PRO A 221 -14.56 -13.37 1.63
CA PRO A 221 -14.94 -11.98 1.37
C PRO A 221 -14.61 -11.01 2.50
N ARG A 222 -14.35 -11.48 3.73
CA ARG A 222 -13.94 -10.61 4.85
C ARG A 222 -12.59 -9.94 4.61
N PHE A 223 -11.74 -10.51 3.76
CA PHE A 223 -10.35 -10.08 3.56
C PHE A 223 -10.12 -9.51 2.15
N CYS A 224 -9.75 -10.35 1.17
CA CYS A 224 -9.52 -9.99 -0.23
C CYS A 224 -8.68 -8.72 -0.47
N PRO A 225 -7.55 -8.48 0.23
CA PRO A 225 -6.85 -7.19 0.24
C PRO A 225 -6.40 -6.76 -1.17
N ASP A 226 -6.28 -5.45 -1.41
CA ASP A 226 -5.80 -4.94 -2.71
C ASP A 226 -4.32 -5.26 -2.94
N GLY A 227 -3.57 -5.55 -1.88
CA GLY A 227 -2.17 -5.88 -1.98
C GLY A 227 -1.59 -6.57 -0.75
N LEU A 228 -0.45 -7.23 -0.97
CA LEU A 228 0.34 -7.86 0.08
C LEU A 228 1.77 -7.27 0.14
N LYS A 229 2.31 -7.18 1.35
CA LYS A 229 3.75 -7.06 1.64
C LYS A 229 4.22 -8.39 2.23
N LEU A 230 4.92 -9.18 1.42
CA LEU A 230 5.43 -10.49 1.83
C LEU A 230 6.73 -10.32 2.64
N TYR A 231 6.67 -10.70 3.91
CA TYR A 231 7.75 -10.63 4.88
C TYR A 231 8.00 -12.02 5.47
N PRO A 232 8.77 -12.89 4.77
CA PRO A 232 9.25 -14.14 5.35
C PRO A 232 9.78 -13.93 6.77
N THR A 233 9.31 -14.74 7.72
CA THR A 233 9.75 -14.61 9.12
C THR A 233 11.24 -14.91 9.23
N MET A 234 11.96 -14.06 9.95
CA MET A 234 13.39 -14.15 10.20
C MET A 234 13.63 -14.05 11.70
N VAL A 235 14.63 -14.78 12.20
CA VAL A 235 15.11 -14.61 13.57
C VAL A 235 16.05 -13.42 13.58
N VAL A 236 15.63 -12.33 14.22
CA VAL A 236 16.39 -11.08 14.33
C VAL A 236 17.00 -10.97 15.72
N GLU A 237 18.24 -10.54 15.82
CA GLU A 237 18.91 -10.38 17.11
C GLU A 237 18.14 -9.44 18.05
N GLY A 238 18.18 -9.75 19.36
CA GLY A 238 17.50 -8.95 20.38
C GLY A 238 15.98 -9.14 20.44
N THR A 239 15.42 -10.12 19.72
CA THR A 239 14.00 -10.49 19.80
C THR A 239 13.77 -11.68 20.74
N ILE A 240 12.54 -11.81 21.24
CA ILE A 240 12.12 -13.04 21.96
C ILE A 240 12.20 -14.25 21.01
N LEU A 241 11.95 -14.05 19.72
CA LEU A 241 12.09 -15.10 18.71
C LEU A 241 13.53 -15.64 18.61
N GLU A 242 14.55 -14.81 18.85
CA GLU A 242 15.95 -15.27 18.93
C GLU A 242 16.18 -16.20 20.13
N GLN A 243 15.58 -15.88 21.28
CA GLN A 243 15.66 -16.73 22.48
C GLN A 243 15.00 -18.09 22.21
N TRP A 244 13.80 -18.07 21.61
CA TRP A 244 13.10 -19.30 21.24
C TRP A 244 13.90 -20.14 20.25
N TRP A 245 14.60 -19.51 19.31
CA TRP A 245 15.49 -20.22 18.39
C TRP A 245 16.70 -20.85 19.10
N LYS A 246 17.37 -20.11 19.99
CA LYS A 246 18.51 -20.63 20.78
C LYS A 246 18.12 -21.79 21.69
N GLU A 247 16.88 -21.79 22.19
CA GLU A 247 16.32 -22.85 23.05
C GLU A 247 15.71 -24.03 22.25
N GLY A 248 15.68 -23.96 20.92
CA GLY A 248 15.06 -24.98 20.07
C GLY A 248 13.53 -24.98 20.06
N ARG A 249 12.88 -23.96 20.65
CA ARG A 249 11.42 -23.78 20.62
C ARG A 249 10.89 -23.29 19.26
N TYR A 250 11.75 -22.67 18.45
CA TYR A 250 11.39 -22.21 17.11
C TYR A 250 12.51 -22.50 16.12
N THR A 251 12.15 -23.05 14.96
CA THR A 251 13.07 -23.25 13.84
C THR A 251 12.50 -22.55 12.61
N PRO A 252 13.18 -21.51 12.06
CA PRO A 252 12.71 -20.86 10.85
C PRO A 252 12.78 -21.83 9.66
N TYR A 253 11.93 -21.60 8.64
CA TYR A 253 11.94 -22.44 7.46
C TYR A 253 13.29 -22.40 6.72
N PRO A 254 13.75 -23.53 6.16
CA PRO A 254 14.86 -23.52 5.22
C PRO A 254 14.59 -22.61 4.02
N ASN A 255 15.65 -22.02 3.45
CA ASN A 255 15.54 -21.10 2.32
C ASN A 255 14.76 -21.71 1.14
N GLY A 256 15.01 -22.99 0.82
CA GLY A 256 14.29 -23.70 -0.25
C GLY A 256 12.78 -23.80 0.01
N THR A 257 12.39 -24.18 1.23
CA THR A 257 10.98 -24.25 1.66
C THR A 257 10.31 -22.88 1.57
N MET A 258 10.95 -21.83 2.09
CA MET A 258 10.41 -20.47 2.02
C MET A 258 10.29 -19.97 0.57
N THR A 259 11.29 -20.26 -0.27
CA THR A 259 11.28 -19.88 -1.70
C THR A 259 10.13 -20.56 -2.43
N GLY A 260 9.95 -21.87 -2.22
CA GLY A 260 8.85 -22.66 -2.79
C GLY A 260 7.48 -22.14 -2.33
N LEU A 261 7.31 -21.93 -1.03
CA LEU A 261 6.07 -21.41 -0.45
C LEU A 261 5.70 -20.04 -1.04
N ILE A 262 6.66 -19.12 -1.16
CA ILE A 262 6.40 -17.81 -1.77
C ILE A 262 6.05 -17.96 -3.26
N ALA A 263 6.65 -18.90 -3.99
CA ALA A 263 6.25 -19.19 -5.38
C ALA A 263 4.80 -19.67 -5.45
N ASP A 264 4.39 -20.59 -4.57
CA ASP A 264 3.03 -21.11 -4.49
C ASP A 264 2.01 -20.01 -4.14
N ILE A 265 2.33 -19.16 -3.16
CA ILE A 265 1.53 -17.98 -2.82
C ILE A 265 1.39 -17.04 -4.04
N LYS A 266 2.48 -16.80 -4.78
CA LYS A 266 2.44 -15.94 -5.97
C LYS A 266 1.64 -16.52 -7.13
N ALA A 267 1.50 -17.84 -7.21
CA ALA A 267 0.73 -18.52 -8.25
C ALA A 267 -0.79 -18.39 -8.02
N LEU A 268 -1.24 -18.36 -6.76
CA LEU A 268 -2.67 -18.27 -6.43
C LEU A 268 -3.23 -16.83 -6.42
N VAL A 269 -2.36 -15.82 -6.31
CA VAL A 269 -2.77 -14.40 -6.16
C VAL A 269 -3.72 -13.96 -7.29
N PRO A 270 -4.89 -13.37 -6.95
CA PRO A 270 -5.84 -12.86 -7.94
C PRO A 270 -5.28 -11.69 -8.79
N PRO A 271 -5.83 -11.46 -10.00
CA PRO A 271 -5.37 -10.38 -10.89
C PRO A 271 -5.49 -8.97 -10.31
N TYR A 272 -6.42 -8.73 -9.38
CA TYR A 272 -6.67 -7.44 -8.73
C TYR A 272 -5.68 -7.12 -7.59
N VAL A 273 -4.83 -8.06 -7.20
CA VAL A 273 -3.94 -7.94 -6.05
C VAL A 273 -2.54 -7.49 -6.48
N ARG A 274 -1.95 -6.57 -5.71
CA ARG A 274 -0.57 -6.12 -5.91
C ARG A 274 0.37 -6.64 -4.82
N ILE A 275 1.38 -7.42 -5.20
CA ILE A 275 2.49 -7.77 -4.29
C ILE A 275 3.51 -6.64 -4.31
N SER A 276 3.43 -5.76 -3.34
CA SER A 276 4.22 -4.53 -3.29
C SER A 276 5.68 -4.77 -2.89
N ARG A 277 5.96 -5.80 -2.09
CA ARG A 277 7.31 -6.17 -1.67
C ARG A 277 7.39 -7.66 -1.37
N VAL A 278 8.55 -8.24 -1.68
CA VAL A 278 8.96 -9.58 -1.25
C VAL A 278 10.29 -9.37 -0.54
N LEU A 279 10.34 -9.67 0.76
CA LEU A 279 11.44 -9.44 1.70
C LEU A 279 11.45 -8.08 2.39
N ARG A 280 11.64 -8.06 3.71
CA ARG A 280 11.78 -6.85 4.52
C ARG A 280 13.17 -6.24 4.39
N ASP A 281 13.31 -4.94 4.70
CA ASP A 281 14.60 -4.23 4.66
C ASP A 281 15.38 -4.38 5.97
N ILE A 282 15.81 -5.62 6.25
CA ILE A 282 16.60 -5.95 7.44
C ILE A 282 18.02 -6.29 6.98
N PRO A 283 19.05 -5.57 7.45
CA PRO A 283 20.43 -5.90 7.14
C PRO A 283 20.79 -7.31 7.64
N ALA A 284 21.49 -8.09 6.82
CA ALA A 284 21.80 -9.50 7.09
C ALA A 284 22.59 -9.72 8.38
N VAL A 285 23.33 -8.71 8.85
CA VAL A 285 24.08 -8.73 10.11
C VAL A 285 23.17 -8.92 11.34
N PHE A 286 21.92 -8.43 11.28
CA PHE A 286 20.95 -8.58 12.35
C PHE A 286 20.15 -9.89 12.29
N ILE A 287 20.33 -10.70 11.24
CA ILE A 287 19.57 -11.93 11.04
C ILE A 287 20.35 -13.10 11.64
N SER A 288 19.95 -13.55 12.83
CA SER A 288 20.56 -14.70 13.51
C SER A 288 20.24 -16.02 12.78
N ALA A 289 19.02 -16.19 12.29
CA ALA A 289 18.60 -17.38 11.54
C ALA A 289 17.42 -17.11 10.59
N GLY A 290 17.22 -18.04 9.64
CA GLY A 290 16.24 -17.91 8.57
C GLY A 290 16.82 -17.24 7.32
N LEU A 291 15.94 -16.68 6.51
CA LEU A 291 16.29 -16.18 5.18
C LEU A 291 17.13 -14.89 5.24
N LYS A 292 18.33 -14.92 4.64
CA LYS A 292 19.20 -13.73 4.51
C LYS A 292 19.26 -13.17 3.09
N ASP A 293 19.03 -14.01 2.09
CA ASP A 293 19.20 -13.67 0.68
C ASP A 293 17.89 -13.28 -0.02
N SER A 294 18.03 -12.68 -1.19
CA SER A 294 16.90 -12.35 -2.05
C SER A 294 16.22 -13.61 -2.60
N LEU A 295 14.91 -13.70 -2.44
CA LEU A 295 14.08 -14.78 -3.00
C LEU A 295 13.72 -14.59 -4.48
N ARG A 296 13.98 -13.41 -5.06
CA ARG A 296 13.34 -13.00 -6.32
C ARG A 296 13.68 -13.95 -7.48
N ASP A 297 14.95 -14.33 -7.61
CA ASP A 297 15.41 -15.20 -8.69
C ASP A 297 14.97 -16.65 -8.47
N GLY A 298 15.08 -17.17 -7.25
CA GLY A 298 14.62 -18.52 -6.92
C GLY A 298 13.12 -18.70 -7.14
N VAL A 299 12.30 -17.74 -6.69
CA VAL A 299 10.84 -17.76 -6.93
C VAL A 299 10.52 -17.73 -8.42
N ARG A 300 11.26 -16.93 -9.22
CA ARG A 300 11.08 -16.88 -10.66
C ARG A 300 11.40 -18.24 -11.30
N GLN A 301 12.55 -18.83 -10.98
CA GLN A 301 12.98 -20.12 -11.51
C GLN A 301 11.97 -21.24 -11.20
N ILE A 302 11.41 -21.26 -9.98
CA ILE A 302 10.38 -22.24 -9.59
C ILE A 302 9.10 -22.06 -10.40
N LEU A 303 8.65 -20.83 -10.62
CA LEU A 303 7.45 -20.57 -11.43
C LEU A 303 7.69 -20.97 -12.90
N GLU A 304 8.87 -20.63 -13.46
CA GLU A 304 9.24 -20.97 -14.82
C GLU A 304 9.34 -22.49 -15.04
N SER A 305 9.96 -23.23 -14.13
CA SER A 305 10.09 -24.70 -14.23
C SER A 305 8.75 -25.44 -14.13
N ARG A 306 7.75 -24.81 -13.51
CA ARG A 306 6.37 -25.34 -13.40
C ARG A 306 5.43 -24.82 -14.49
N HIS A 307 5.94 -24.06 -15.46
CA HIS A 307 5.13 -23.35 -16.46
C HIS A 307 4.00 -22.48 -15.87
N GLN A 308 4.22 -21.96 -14.66
CA GLN A 308 3.30 -21.08 -13.96
C GLN A 308 3.75 -19.62 -14.08
N LYS A 309 2.79 -18.68 -14.02
CA LYS A 309 3.07 -17.25 -14.02
C LYS A 309 2.39 -16.59 -12.83
N CYS A 310 3.05 -15.59 -12.26
CA CYS A 310 2.39 -14.73 -11.28
C CYS A 310 1.54 -13.69 -12.00
N ARG A 311 0.23 -13.73 -11.77
CA ARG A 311 -0.76 -12.82 -12.37
C ARG A 311 -1.09 -11.58 -11.52
N CYS A 312 -0.34 -11.33 -10.44
CA CYS A 312 -0.53 -10.12 -9.64
C CYS A 312 -0.24 -8.85 -10.47
N ILE A 313 -0.83 -7.72 -10.06
CA ILE A 313 -0.66 -6.40 -10.70
C ILE A 313 0.80 -6.12 -11.01
N ARG A 314 1.68 -6.19 -10.00
CA ARG A 314 3.11 -5.86 -10.14
C ARG A 314 3.83 -6.65 -11.24
N CYS A 315 3.47 -7.92 -11.42
CA CYS A 315 4.10 -8.78 -12.42
C CYS A 315 3.59 -8.51 -13.84
N ARG A 316 2.47 -7.78 -13.97
CA ARG A 316 1.80 -7.45 -15.22
C ARG A 316 1.97 -5.99 -15.64
N GLU A 317 2.33 -5.08 -14.74
CA GLU A 317 2.51 -3.64 -15.04
C GLU A 317 3.41 -3.41 -16.27
N TYR A 318 2.95 -2.57 -17.19
CA TYR A 318 3.66 -2.23 -18.43
C TYR A 318 5.14 -1.90 -18.21
N GLY A 319 5.48 -1.03 -17.25
CA GLY A 319 6.87 -0.65 -16.98
C GLY A 319 7.76 -1.82 -16.53
N HIS A 320 7.18 -2.83 -15.86
CA HIS A 320 7.89 -4.05 -15.49
C HIS A 320 8.03 -5.03 -16.67
N ARG A 321 7.07 -5.10 -17.59
CA ARG A 321 7.13 -5.93 -18.81
C ARG A 321 8.11 -5.36 -19.85
N GLN A 322 8.09 -4.03 -20.04
CA GLN A 322 9.00 -3.32 -20.96
C GLN A 322 10.47 -3.53 -20.60
N ARG A 323 10.83 -3.44 -19.31
CA ARG A 323 12.21 -3.72 -18.84
C ARG A 323 12.67 -5.15 -19.12
N LYS A 324 11.74 -6.09 -19.33
CA LYS A 324 12.03 -7.48 -19.69
C LYS A 324 12.02 -7.71 -21.21
N GLY A 325 11.92 -6.65 -22.01
CA GLY A 325 11.90 -6.73 -23.47
C GLY A 325 10.63 -7.37 -24.05
N GLN A 326 9.53 -7.38 -23.30
CA GLN A 326 8.27 -7.94 -23.80
C GLN A 326 7.54 -6.94 -24.70
N THR A 327 7.03 -7.43 -25.83
CA THR A 327 6.27 -6.65 -26.80
C THR A 327 4.89 -6.30 -26.27
N SER A 328 4.48 -5.06 -26.50
CA SER A 328 3.19 -4.52 -26.08
C SER A 328 2.16 -4.65 -27.19
N GLY A 329 0.97 -5.14 -26.83
CA GLY A 329 -0.19 -5.18 -27.72
C GLY A 329 -1.16 -4.02 -27.47
N GLU A 330 -2.23 -3.97 -28.26
CA GLU A 330 -3.31 -3.00 -28.06
C GLU A 330 -4.12 -3.35 -26.80
N PRO A 331 -4.28 -2.41 -25.84
CA PRO A 331 -4.99 -2.68 -24.60
C PRO A 331 -6.52 -2.70 -24.79
N THR A 332 -7.17 -3.69 -24.19
CA THR A 332 -8.62 -3.86 -24.15
C THR A 332 -9.14 -3.67 -22.72
N LEU A 333 -10.35 -3.14 -22.57
CA LEU A 333 -10.99 -2.99 -21.26
C LEU A 333 -11.43 -4.37 -20.74
N ARG A 334 -11.10 -4.66 -19.48
CA ARG A 334 -11.45 -5.86 -18.74
C ARG A 334 -12.15 -5.47 -17.44
N ARG A 335 -13.04 -6.36 -16.98
CA ARG A 335 -13.80 -6.22 -15.73
C ARG A 335 -13.71 -7.52 -14.94
N LEU A 336 -13.46 -7.41 -13.65
CA LEU A 336 -13.46 -8.51 -12.69
C LEU A 336 -14.21 -8.08 -11.42
N ASP A 337 -15.32 -8.75 -11.15
CA ASP A 337 -16.15 -8.50 -9.97
C ASP A 337 -15.84 -9.52 -8.88
N TYR A 338 -15.79 -9.09 -7.62
CA TYR A 338 -15.67 -9.98 -6.47
C TYR A 338 -16.37 -9.41 -5.23
N PRO A 339 -16.99 -10.26 -4.39
CA PRO A 339 -17.57 -9.82 -3.13
C PRO A 339 -16.46 -9.49 -2.14
N ALA A 340 -16.61 -8.38 -1.40
CA ALA A 340 -15.68 -8.02 -0.34
C ALA A 340 -16.34 -7.15 0.73
N SER A 341 -16.22 -7.57 1.99
CA SER A 341 -16.70 -6.86 3.18
C SER A 341 -18.17 -6.45 3.07
N GLY A 342 -19.04 -7.38 2.66
CA GLY A 342 -20.48 -7.15 2.47
C GLY A 342 -20.88 -6.33 1.23
N GLY A 343 -19.92 -5.69 0.55
CA GLY A 343 -20.14 -4.95 -0.69
C GLY A 343 -19.62 -5.69 -1.92
N LYS A 344 -19.67 -5.02 -3.08
CA LYS A 344 -19.12 -5.52 -4.34
C LYS A 344 -17.93 -4.68 -4.77
N GLU A 345 -16.81 -5.32 -5.09
CA GLU A 345 -15.66 -4.68 -5.72
C GLU A 345 -15.65 -5.01 -7.21
N ILE A 346 -15.40 -3.99 -8.03
CA ILE A 346 -15.32 -4.05 -9.49
C ILE A 346 -13.92 -3.57 -9.86
N PHE A 347 -13.08 -4.48 -10.33
CA PHE A 347 -11.75 -4.19 -10.81
C PHE A 347 -11.79 -4.03 -12.33
N LEU A 348 -11.70 -2.78 -12.79
CA LEU A 348 -11.57 -2.44 -14.20
C LEU A 348 -10.10 -2.34 -14.56
N SER A 349 -9.70 -2.84 -15.73
CA SER A 349 -8.33 -2.73 -16.21
C SER A 349 -8.24 -2.61 -17.72
N PHE A 350 -7.19 -1.95 -18.19
CA PHE A 350 -6.77 -2.00 -19.58
C PHE A 350 -5.61 -2.98 -19.73
N GLU A 351 -5.84 -4.07 -20.46
CA GLU A 351 -4.92 -5.19 -20.60
C GLU A 351 -4.78 -5.64 -22.06
N ASP A 352 -3.57 -5.99 -22.50
CA ASP A 352 -3.34 -6.58 -23.83
C ASP A 352 -3.44 -8.12 -23.82
N VAL A 353 -3.33 -8.72 -25.00
CA VAL A 353 -3.36 -10.18 -25.22
C VAL A 353 -2.25 -10.95 -24.50
N SER A 354 -1.22 -10.26 -24.00
CA SER A 354 -0.08 -10.84 -23.27
C SER A 354 -0.22 -10.68 -21.74
N ASP A 355 -1.39 -10.27 -21.26
CA ASP A 355 -1.67 -9.90 -19.87
C ASP A 355 -0.75 -8.78 -19.38
N THR A 356 -0.40 -7.82 -20.23
CA THR A 356 0.27 -6.58 -19.82
C THR A 356 -0.77 -5.58 -19.35
N LEU A 357 -0.58 -5.02 -18.16
CA LEU A 357 -1.49 -4.09 -17.52
C LEU A 357 -1.05 -2.64 -17.74
N TYR A 358 -1.93 -1.84 -18.34
CA TYR A 358 -1.68 -0.44 -18.71
C TYR A 358 -2.38 0.56 -17.80
N GLY A 359 -3.49 0.16 -17.18
CA GLY A 359 -4.19 0.96 -16.19
C GLY A 359 -5.23 0.13 -15.47
N LEU A 360 -5.61 0.58 -14.27
CA LEU A 360 -6.61 -0.06 -13.44
C LEU A 360 -7.47 0.98 -12.72
N LEU A 361 -8.69 0.59 -12.40
CA LEU A 361 -9.60 1.30 -11.51
C LEU A 361 -10.28 0.32 -10.55
N ARG A 362 -10.38 0.70 -9.28
CA ARG A 362 -11.14 -0.04 -8.25
C ARG A 362 -12.41 0.73 -7.93
N LEU A 363 -13.55 0.21 -8.38
CA LEU A 363 -14.87 0.73 -8.06
C LEU A 363 -15.49 -0.17 -6.99
N ARG A 364 -15.93 0.42 -5.89
CA ARG A 364 -16.70 -0.26 -4.86
C ARG A 364 -18.15 0.19 -4.90
N ILE A 365 -19.04 -0.80 -4.85
CA ILE A 365 -20.45 -0.62 -4.51
C ILE A 365 -20.56 -0.94 -3.01
N PRO A 366 -20.60 0.09 -2.15
CA PRO A 366 -20.56 -0.11 -0.70
C PRO A 366 -21.86 -0.73 -0.20
N CYS A 367 -21.78 -1.40 0.95
CA CYS A 367 -22.96 -1.97 1.60
C CYS A 367 -23.67 -0.94 2.50
N ALA A 368 -22.96 0.10 2.95
CA ALA A 368 -23.50 1.24 3.66
C ALA A 368 -22.85 2.56 3.20
N SER A 369 -23.62 3.65 3.18
CA SER A 369 -23.08 4.97 2.88
C SER A 369 -22.45 5.60 4.13
N LEU A 370 -21.24 5.16 4.50
CA LEU A 370 -20.53 5.68 5.68
C LEU A 370 -19.96 7.09 5.50
N PRO A 371 -19.35 7.47 4.36
CA PRO A 371 -18.87 8.83 4.16
C PRO A 371 -20.03 9.83 4.15
N VAL A 372 -19.94 10.87 4.98
CA VAL A 372 -20.97 11.92 5.07
C VAL A 372 -20.64 13.01 4.05
N LEU A 373 -21.25 12.94 2.87
CA LEU A 373 -20.98 13.85 1.74
C LEU A 373 -21.99 15.02 1.63
N GLY A 374 -22.85 15.18 2.63
CA GLY A 374 -23.93 16.17 2.62
C GLY A 374 -25.08 15.79 1.66
N GLN A 375 -26.15 16.58 1.65
CA GLN A 375 -27.37 16.27 0.88
C GLN A 375 -27.18 16.31 -0.65
N LYS A 376 -26.12 16.99 -1.15
CA LYS A 376 -25.89 17.22 -2.58
C LYS A 376 -25.62 15.94 -3.39
N TYR A 377 -25.10 14.88 -2.77
CA TYR A 377 -24.60 13.70 -3.50
C TYR A 377 -25.47 12.44 -3.33
N GLY A 378 -26.71 12.61 -2.84
CA GLY A 378 -27.67 11.51 -2.72
C GLY A 378 -27.37 10.53 -1.58
N ALA A 379 -28.20 9.50 -1.47
CA ALA A 379 -28.07 8.49 -0.42
C ALA A 379 -27.22 7.29 -0.89
N LYS A 380 -27.11 7.06 -2.20
CA LYS A 380 -26.39 5.93 -2.80
C LYS A 380 -25.17 6.43 -3.58
N THR A 381 -23.99 6.27 -3.01
CA THR A 381 -22.73 6.72 -3.61
C THR A 381 -21.79 5.54 -3.87
N GLY A 382 -21.23 5.48 -5.06
CA GLY A 382 -20.15 4.53 -5.40
C GLY A 382 -18.78 5.12 -5.06
N LEU A 383 -17.81 4.26 -4.75
CA LEU A 383 -16.48 4.69 -4.33
C LEU A 383 -15.42 4.27 -5.34
N VAL A 384 -14.72 5.23 -5.92
CA VAL A 384 -13.49 4.95 -6.69
C VAL A 384 -12.32 4.98 -5.71
N ARG A 385 -11.81 3.80 -5.37
CA ARG A 385 -10.78 3.57 -4.33
C ARG A 385 -9.36 3.77 -4.88
N GLU A 386 -9.21 3.53 -6.18
CA GLU A 386 -7.94 3.68 -6.90
C GLU A 386 -8.22 3.93 -8.37
N LEU A 387 -7.50 4.88 -8.95
CA LEU A 387 -7.26 4.97 -10.39
C LEU A 387 -5.75 5.07 -10.57
N HIS A 388 -5.19 4.14 -11.34
CA HIS A 388 -3.76 4.12 -11.62
C HIS A 388 -3.52 3.81 -13.08
N VAL A 389 -2.76 4.67 -13.77
CA VAL A 389 -2.38 4.49 -15.18
C VAL A 389 -0.87 4.33 -15.22
N TYR A 390 -0.41 3.22 -15.78
CA TYR A 390 1.01 2.93 -15.96
C TYR A 390 1.49 3.61 -17.25
N GLY A 391 2.33 4.64 -17.10
CA GLY A 391 2.97 5.34 -18.21
C GLY A 391 4.47 5.10 -18.26
N THR A 392 5.11 5.57 -19.33
CA THR A 392 6.55 5.82 -19.33
C THR A 392 6.88 7.00 -18.42
N GLU A 393 8.01 6.94 -17.71
CA GLU A 393 8.48 8.00 -16.80
C GLU A 393 8.75 9.29 -17.57
N LEU A 394 7.76 10.18 -17.65
CA LEU A 394 7.91 11.56 -18.10
C LEU A 394 7.51 12.49 -16.96
N SER A 395 8.31 13.52 -16.72
CA SER A 395 7.97 14.58 -15.78
C SER A 395 6.65 15.22 -16.19
N LEU A 396 5.89 15.80 -15.24
CA LEU A 396 4.71 16.63 -15.58
C LEU A 396 5.09 17.67 -16.66
N GLY A 397 4.61 17.45 -17.90
CA GLY A 397 4.86 18.35 -19.05
C GLY A 397 5.79 17.80 -20.14
N GLU A 398 6.57 16.74 -19.90
CA GLU A 398 7.41 16.13 -20.94
C GLU A 398 6.58 15.24 -21.88
N GLN A 399 6.86 15.30 -23.19
CA GLN A 399 6.19 14.50 -24.21
C GLN A 399 7.17 13.49 -24.82
N GLY A 400 6.75 12.22 -24.92
CA GLY A 400 7.46 11.18 -25.67
C GLY A 400 6.45 10.24 -26.33
N ASP A 401 6.80 9.70 -27.51
CA ASP A 401 5.88 8.92 -28.37
C ASP A 401 5.20 7.74 -27.65
N GLN A 402 5.91 7.02 -26.78
CA GLN A 402 5.33 5.90 -26.03
C GLN A 402 4.37 6.34 -24.92
N SER A 403 4.52 7.55 -24.37
CA SER A 403 3.55 8.08 -23.39
C SER A 403 2.21 8.42 -24.05
N ALA A 404 2.23 8.72 -25.36
CA ALA A 404 1.04 9.07 -26.13
C ALA A 404 0.06 7.89 -26.24
N GLN A 405 0.55 6.63 -26.29
CA GLN A 405 -0.28 5.42 -26.32
C GLN A 405 -1.14 5.21 -25.07
N HIS A 406 -0.74 5.77 -23.91
CA HIS A 406 -1.48 5.61 -22.64
C HIS A 406 -2.29 6.85 -22.27
N ARG A 407 -2.27 7.89 -23.12
CA ARG A 407 -3.08 9.09 -22.91
C ARG A 407 -4.57 8.75 -23.00
N GLY A 408 -5.33 9.21 -22.01
CA GLY A 408 -6.78 9.04 -21.97
C GLY A 408 -7.27 7.72 -21.36
N LEU A 409 -6.41 6.73 -21.08
CA LEU A 409 -6.85 5.48 -20.41
C LEU A 409 -7.52 5.75 -19.06
N GLY A 410 -6.99 6.70 -18.29
CA GLY A 410 -7.60 7.09 -17.01
C GLY A 410 -8.99 7.70 -17.17
N ARG A 411 -9.22 8.51 -18.21
CA ARG A 411 -10.54 9.07 -18.52
C ARG A 411 -11.51 7.98 -18.98
N LYS A 412 -11.05 7.03 -19.79
CA LYS A 412 -11.86 5.88 -20.24
C LYS A 412 -12.27 4.99 -19.07
N LEU A 413 -11.35 4.67 -18.16
CA LEU A 413 -11.65 3.90 -16.94
C LEU A 413 -12.67 4.62 -16.06
N LEU A 414 -12.51 5.93 -15.87
CA LEU A 414 -13.43 6.70 -15.04
C LEU A 414 -14.81 6.86 -15.68
N ALA A 415 -14.89 7.07 -17.00
CA ALA A 415 -16.14 7.10 -17.73
C ALA A 415 -16.87 5.75 -17.67
N GLU A 416 -16.15 4.63 -17.77
CA GLU A 416 -16.74 3.30 -17.56
C GLU A 416 -17.24 3.14 -16.12
N ALA A 417 -16.48 3.60 -15.12
CA ALA A 417 -16.91 3.53 -13.73
C ALA A 417 -18.19 4.35 -13.47
N GLU A 418 -18.28 5.54 -14.06
CA GLU A 418 -19.49 6.40 -14.03
C GLU A 418 -20.69 5.69 -14.69
N CYS A 419 -20.47 5.11 -15.86
CA CYS A 419 -21.47 4.32 -16.60
C CYS A 419 -22.00 3.15 -15.76
N LEU A 420 -21.12 2.31 -15.23
CA LEU A 420 -21.50 1.17 -14.41
C LEU A 420 -22.25 1.60 -13.15
N ALA A 421 -21.74 2.62 -12.44
CA ALA A 421 -22.34 3.12 -11.21
C ALA A 421 -23.77 3.63 -11.45
N ARG A 422 -24.01 4.36 -12.55
CA ARG A 422 -25.33 4.88 -12.91
C ARG A 422 -26.25 3.77 -13.44
N ASP A 423 -25.81 3.07 -14.49
CA ASP A 423 -26.70 2.25 -15.33
C ASP A 423 -26.94 0.85 -14.73
N GLU A 424 -25.91 0.24 -14.13
CA GLU A 424 -26.03 -1.11 -13.54
C GLU A 424 -26.45 -1.06 -12.07
N PHE A 425 -25.91 -0.09 -11.30
CA PHE A 425 -26.12 -0.05 -9.85
C PHE A 425 -27.09 1.03 -9.37
N GLY A 426 -27.56 1.92 -10.26
CA GLY A 426 -28.52 2.97 -9.92
C GLY A 426 -28.03 3.87 -8.79
N LEU A 427 -26.75 4.25 -8.83
CA LEU A 427 -26.12 5.14 -7.84
C LEU A 427 -26.33 6.60 -8.25
N ASP A 428 -26.46 7.47 -7.25
CA ASP A 428 -26.70 8.91 -7.44
C ASP A 428 -25.39 9.65 -7.76
N SER A 429 -24.26 9.13 -7.28
CA SER A 429 -22.98 9.82 -7.34
C SER A 429 -21.78 8.88 -7.26
N LEU A 430 -20.62 9.39 -7.67
CA LEU A 430 -19.31 8.81 -7.36
C LEU A 430 -18.51 9.72 -6.45
N ALA A 431 -17.83 9.10 -5.48
CA ALA A 431 -16.83 9.74 -4.63
C ALA A 431 -15.47 9.07 -4.79
N ILE A 432 -14.42 9.88 -4.88
CA ILE A 432 -13.04 9.44 -5.10
C ILE A 432 -12.18 9.95 -3.96
N LEU A 433 -11.58 9.02 -3.20
CA LEU A 433 -10.60 9.40 -2.18
C LEU A 433 -9.23 9.65 -2.82
N SER A 434 -9.13 10.82 -3.48
CA SER A 434 -7.94 11.24 -4.22
C SER A 434 -6.83 11.69 -3.29
N GLY A 435 -5.57 11.38 -3.66
CA GLY A 435 -4.42 12.06 -3.08
C GLY A 435 -4.50 13.56 -3.33
N VAL A 436 -4.03 14.36 -2.38
CA VAL A 436 -4.11 15.83 -2.42
C VAL A 436 -3.52 16.38 -3.71
N GLY A 437 -2.30 15.96 -4.05
CA GLY A 437 -1.60 16.37 -5.27
C GLY A 437 -2.22 15.88 -6.58
N ALA A 438 -3.27 15.06 -6.53
CA ALA A 438 -3.99 14.54 -7.70
C ALA A 438 -5.41 15.12 -7.85
N ARG A 439 -5.89 15.97 -6.92
CA ARG A 439 -7.26 16.52 -6.95
C ARG A 439 -7.57 17.32 -8.22
N GLU A 440 -6.62 18.11 -8.69
CA GLU A 440 -6.73 18.89 -9.94
C GLU A 440 -7.05 18.03 -11.17
N TYR A 441 -6.55 16.79 -11.23
CA TYR A 441 -6.89 15.87 -12.31
C TYR A 441 -8.40 15.60 -12.34
N TYR A 442 -9.02 15.36 -11.19
CA TYR A 442 -10.46 15.08 -11.10
C TYR A 442 -11.31 16.35 -11.26
N ARG A 443 -10.83 17.52 -10.83
CA ARG A 443 -11.49 18.81 -11.13
C ARG A 443 -11.65 19.03 -12.62
N SER A 444 -10.62 18.70 -13.40
CA SER A 444 -10.69 18.78 -14.88
C SER A 444 -11.72 17.83 -15.52
N LEU A 445 -12.29 16.90 -14.73
CA LEU A 445 -13.32 15.93 -15.15
C LEU A 445 -14.69 16.21 -14.53
N GLY A 446 -14.86 17.37 -13.87
CA GLY A 446 -16.13 17.80 -13.28
C GLY A 446 -16.39 17.29 -11.86
N TYR A 447 -15.35 16.82 -11.15
CA TYR A 447 -15.46 16.47 -9.73
C TYR A 447 -15.15 17.66 -8.83
N GLU A 448 -15.89 17.80 -7.74
CA GLU A 448 -15.72 18.85 -6.74
C GLU A 448 -15.26 18.28 -5.40
N LEU A 449 -14.46 19.03 -4.64
CA LEU A 449 -13.95 18.58 -3.33
C LEU A 449 -15.03 18.71 -2.25
N VAL A 450 -15.33 17.60 -1.56
CA VAL A 450 -16.35 17.50 -0.51
C VAL A 450 -15.86 16.57 0.59
N ALA A 451 -15.69 17.11 1.80
CA ALA A 451 -15.30 16.32 2.99
C ALA A 451 -14.08 15.38 2.77
N GLY A 452 -13.10 15.82 1.96
CA GLY A 452 -11.89 15.05 1.64
C GLY A 452 -11.97 14.20 0.37
N TYR A 453 -13.16 14.02 -0.22
CA TYR A 453 -13.40 13.25 -1.45
C TYR A 453 -13.61 14.17 -2.65
N MET A 454 -13.20 13.72 -3.84
CA MET A 454 -13.62 14.34 -5.10
C MET A 454 -14.93 13.69 -5.51
N CYS A 455 -16.03 14.46 -5.59
CA CYS A 455 -17.38 13.95 -5.79
C CYS A 455 -18.03 14.52 -7.05
N LYS A 456 -18.79 13.68 -7.76
CA LYS A 456 -19.55 14.03 -8.96
C LYS A 456 -20.93 13.36 -8.92
N HIS A 457 -21.98 14.11 -9.25
CA HIS A 457 -23.32 13.55 -9.46
C HIS A 457 -23.36 12.81 -10.80
N LEU A 458 -24.06 11.68 -10.87
CA LEU A 458 -24.19 10.91 -12.09
C LEU A 458 -25.47 11.34 -12.81
N ASP A 459 -25.31 11.96 -13.98
CA ASP A 459 -26.39 12.39 -14.88
C ASP A 459 -26.63 11.39 -16.02
#